data_AF-A0A2S2NIX6-F1
#
_entry.id   AF-A0A2S2NIX6-F1
#
_cell.length_a   1.000
_cell.length_b   1.000
_cell.length_c   1.000
_cell.angle_alpha   90.00
_cell.angle_beta   90.00
_cell.angle_gamma   90.00
#
_symmetry.space_group_name_H-M   'P 1'
#
loop_
_entity.id
_entity.type
_entity.pdbx_description
1 polymer ?
#
loop_
_entity_poly.entity_id
_entity_poly.type
_entity_poly.pdbx_seq_one_letter_code
_entity_poly.pdbx_strand_id
1 'polypeptide(L)'
;MLFVSRCTRLCQNIIPKHKNCALTRVPSRNGYIVLLPEISKDLTESLLQVNADHPNFTGLDIKKCENTISNQFIDFECGIRDIEDYLNSVEDGKYDLFKDVLEPIENLSLKFDQMWAVLKTLYLADMSVMPARIYYPIHNKACMSHTTKYNSKPIYEACKKADLSKLTEEQVAVVNKFIKEGKLNGLELSEKLDYSFKANKQKCSAKQKYFKIRLEVRFNYLYCLLQGRYFRFFFRV
;
A
#
# COMPACT_ATOMS: atom_id res chain seq x y z
N MET A 1 1.40 23.10 -3.39
CA MET A 1 0.64 23.50 -2.18
C MET A 1 0.86 22.44 -1.11
N LEU A 2 1.79 22.68 -0.17
CA LEU A 2 2.26 21.67 0.79
C LEU A 2 1.34 21.61 2.02
N PHE A 3 0.72 20.45 2.27
CA PHE A 3 -0.06 20.18 3.47
C PHE A 3 0.88 19.98 4.68
N VAL A 4 0.97 21.00 5.55
CA VAL A 4 1.65 20.89 6.85
C VAL A 4 0.64 20.38 7.87
N SER A 5 0.70 19.08 8.20
CA SER A 5 -0.14 18.51 9.26
C SER A 5 0.41 18.94 10.63
N ARG A 6 -0.34 19.80 11.32
CA ARG A 6 -0.09 20.15 12.73
C ARG A 6 -0.47 18.96 13.61
N CYS A 7 0.52 18.17 14.01
CA CYS A 7 0.34 17.13 15.01
C CYS A 7 0.29 17.76 16.41
N THR A 8 -0.89 18.22 16.84
CA THR A 8 -1.12 18.62 18.23
C THR A 8 -1.50 17.41 19.08
N ARG A 9 -0.64 17.12 20.06
CA ARG A 9 -0.91 16.50 21.37
C ARG A 9 -1.63 15.15 21.41
N LEU A 10 -0.89 14.12 21.84
CA LEU A 10 -1.31 13.20 22.90
C LEU A 10 -0.15 12.24 23.23
N CYS A 11 0.74 12.69 24.11
CA CYS A 11 1.58 11.83 24.96
C CYS A 11 1.78 12.58 26.28
N GLN A 12 0.85 12.37 27.20
CA GLN A 12 1.08 12.66 28.61
C GLN A 12 1.97 11.56 29.19
N ASN A 13 2.90 11.98 30.05
CA ASN A 13 3.64 11.22 31.06
C ASN A 13 4.93 10.52 30.60
N ILE A 14 6.08 11.14 30.91
CA ILE A 14 6.96 10.80 32.06
C ILE A 14 8.26 11.59 31.87
N ILE A 15 8.50 12.64 32.66
CA ILE A 15 9.84 13.22 32.84
C ILE A 15 10.03 13.48 34.34
N PRO A 16 11.09 12.92 34.97
CA PRO A 16 11.41 13.23 36.36
C PRO A 16 11.87 14.69 36.48
N LYS A 17 11.33 15.39 37.47
CA LYS A 17 11.65 16.79 37.77
C LYS A 17 13.08 16.88 38.34
N HIS A 18 14.07 17.10 37.49
CA HIS A 18 15.35 17.67 37.95
C HIS A 18 15.23 19.19 37.92
N LYS A 19 15.12 19.80 39.11
CA LYS A 19 15.20 21.26 39.26
C LYS A 19 16.66 21.67 39.08
N ASN A 20 16.87 22.78 38.38
CA ASN A 20 18.14 23.47 38.10
C ASN A 20 18.83 23.08 36.78
N CYS A 21 18.37 23.70 35.69
CA CYS A 21 19.28 24.08 34.60
C CYS A 21 18.74 25.37 33.96
N ALA A 22 19.34 26.50 34.34
CA ALA A 22 19.09 27.78 33.70
C ALA A 22 19.90 27.85 32.40
N LEU A 23 19.27 28.40 31.36
CA LEU A 23 19.89 29.00 30.17
C LEU A 23 20.66 28.07 29.22
N THR A 24 19.92 27.46 28.29
CA THR A 24 20.27 27.57 26.86
C THR A 24 18.99 27.76 26.06
N ARG A 25 18.66 29.03 25.76
CA ARG A 25 17.70 29.34 24.69
C ARG A 25 18.39 29.02 23.36
N VAL A 26 18.33 27.76 22.94
CA VAL A 26 18.68 27.40 21.57
C VAL A 26 17.57 27.98 20.68
N PRO A 27 17.87 28.87 19.71
CA PRO A 27 16.85 29.31 18.76
C PRO A 27 16.30 28.07 18.04
N SER A 28 14.99 27.89 18.09
CA SER A 28 14.28 26.82 17.40
C SER A 28 14.53 26.90 15.90
N ARG A 29 15.61 26.28 15.44
CA ARG A 29 15.80 26.00 14.02
C ARG A 29 14.78 24.92 13.68
N ASN A 30 13.66 25.34 13.10
CA ASN A 30 12.68 24.45 12.48
C ASN A 30 13.31 23.85 11.21
N GLY A 31 14.31 22.99 11.37
CA GLY A 31 14.85 22.17 10.31
C GLY A 31 14.01 20.90 10.22
N TYR A 32 13.49 20.60 9.04
CA TYR A 32 12.87 19.31 8.78
C TYR A 32 13.98 18.33 8.41
N ILE A 33 14.04 17.19 9.11
CA ILE A 33 14.84 16.05 8.68
C ILE A 33 13.97 15.32 7.66
N VAL A 34 14.28 15.49 6.37
CA VAL A 34 13.71 14.63 5.32
C VAL A 34 14.54 13.36 5.33
N LEU A 35 14.02 12.32 5.99
CA LEU A 35 14.53 10.97 5.80
C LEU A 35 14.13 10.53 4.40
N LEU A 36 15.04 10.76 3.45
CA LEU A 36 14.96 10.11 2.15
C LEU A 36 15.15 8.61 2.39
N PRO A 37 14.27 7.73 1.88
CA PRO A 37 14.53 6.31 1.93
C PRO A 37 15.90 6.02 1.31
N GLU A 38 16.68 5.14 1.94
CA GLU A 38 17.95 4.69 1.39
C GLU A 38 17.68 3.95 0.07
N ILE A 39 17.83 4.65 -1.04
CA ILE A 39 17.76 4.05 -2.37
C ILE A 39 19.07 3.29 -2.55
N SER A 40 19.08 1.97 -2.33
CA SER A 40 20.21 1.15 -2.74
C SER A 40 20.39 1.29 -4.25
N LYS A 41 21.53 1.85 -4.68
CA LYS A 41 21.94 2.00 -6.08
C LYS A 41 22.30 0.67 -6.77
N ASP A 42 21.82 -0.46 -6.28
CA ASP A 42 21.93 -1.73 -6.98
C ASP A 42 20.83 -1.78 -8.04
N LEU A 43 21.16 -1.05 -9.11
CA LEU A 43 20.59 -1.08 -10.42
C LEU A 43 20.40 -2.52 -10.90
N THR A 44 19.14 -2.84 -11.22
CA THR A 44 18.82 -3.69 -12.37
C THR A 44 19.17 -5.17 -12.30
N GLU A 45 19.30 -5.77 -11.12
CA GLU A 45 19.10 -7.22 -11.04
C GLU A 45 17.61 -7.47 -10.83
N SER A 46 16.90 -7.64 -11.94
CA SER A 46 15.55 -8.23 -11.98
C SER A 46 15.64 -9.62 -11.33
N LEU A 47 15.56 -9.70 -10.00
CA LEU A 47 15.62 -10.95 -9.23
C LEU A 47 14.68 -12.00 -9.77
N LEU A 48 13.58 -11.53 -10.35
CA LEU A 48 12.69 -12.30 -11.15
C LEU A 48 12.83 -11.74 -12.56
N GLN A 49 13.52 -12.45 -13.44
CA GLN A 49 13.19 -12.33 -14.85
C GLN A 49 11.76 -12.83 -14.97
N VAL A 50 10.80 -11.93 -14.76
CA VAL A 50 9.36 -12.18 -14.82
C VAL A 50 8.94 -12.60 -16.25
N ASN A 51 9.87 -12.54 -17.20
CA ASN A 51 9.71 -12.96 -18.60
C ASN A 51 10.05 -14.44 -18.85
N ALA A 52 10.48 -15.22 -17.86
CA ALA A 52 10.65 -16.67 -18.00
C ALA A 52 9.33 -17.38 -17.65
N ASP A 53 8.99 -18.47 -18.35
CA ASP A 53 7.77 -19.28 -18.14
C ASP A 53 7.59 -19.79 -16.70
N HIS A 54 8.61 -19.66 -15.86
CA HIS A 54 8.69 -20.07 -14.47
C HIS A 54 9.56 -19.07 -13.68
N PRO A 55 9.12 -18.64 -12.48
CA PRO A 55 9.94 -17.80 -11.62
C PRO A 55 11.15 -18.59 -11.12
N ASN A 56 12.34 -17.99 -11.22
CA ASN A 56 13.55 -18.59 -10.67
C ASN A 56 13.65 -18.32 -9.17
N PHE A 57 13.69 -19.39 -8.37
CA PHE A 57 13.79 -19.31 -6.91
C PHE A 57 15.21 -19.49 -6.37
N THR A 58 16.18 -19.84 -7.21
CA THR A 58 17.56 -20.09 -6.75
C THR A 58 18.27 -18.78 -6.43
N GLY A 59 18.70 -18.60 -5.17
CA GLY A 59 19.49 -17.43 -4.74
C GLY A 59 18.67 -16.23 -4.24
N LEU A 60 17.40 -16.42 -3.87
CA LEU A 60 16.57 -15.37 -3.29
C LEU A 60 17.01 -15.02 -1.87
N ASP A 61 17.46 -13.77 -1.70
CA ASP A 61 17.71 -13.17 -0.38
C ASP A 61 16.53 -12.28 0.03
N ILE A 62 16.21 -12.30 1.32
CA ILE A 62 15.11 -11.53 1.93
C ILE A 62 15.23 -10.05 1.57
N LYS A 63 16.44 -9.49 1.75
CA LYS A 63 16.67 -8.05 1.53
C LYS A 63 16.51 -7.68 0.06
N LYS A 64 17.01 -8.53 -0.84
CA LYS A 64 16.87 -8.32 -2.27
C LYS A 64 15.38 -8.36 -2.67
N CYS A 65 14.60 -9.30 -2.13
CA CYS A 65 13.15 -9.34 -2.32
C CYS A 65 12.48 -8.05 -1.84
N GLU A 66 12.71 -7.63 -0.59
CA GLU A 66 12.13 -6.41 -0.01
C GLU A 66 12.40 -5.17 -0.87
N ASN A 67 13.64 -5.00 -1.33
CA ASN A 67 14.04 -3.86 -2.16
C ASN A 67 13.36 -3.90 -3.54
N THR A 68 13.34 -5.07 -4.18
CA THR A 68 12.76 -5.23 -5.52
C THR A 68 11.26 -4.91 -5.52
N ILE A 69 10.53 -5.38 -4.51
CA ILE A 69 9.09 -5.11 -4.40
C ILE A 69 8.85 -3.65 -4.04
N SER A 70 9.70 -3.07 -3.18
CA SER A 70 9.64 -1.66 -2.84
C SER A 70 9.83 -0.76 -4.07
N ASN A 71 10.75 -1.11 -4.96
CA ASN A 71 10.91 -0.43 -6.24
C ASN A 71 9.69 -0.64 -7.14
N GLN A 72 9.19 -1.88 -7.26
CA GLN A 72 7.98 -2.18 -8.04
C GLN A 72 6.74 -1.40 -7.55
N PHE A 73 6.63 -1.16 -6.24
CA PHE A 73 5.59 -0.29 -5.68
C PHE A 73 5.70 1.14 -6.17
N ILE A 74 6.93 1.68 -6.15
CA ILE A 74 7.20 3.05 -6.59
C ILE A 74 6.92 3.16 -8.08
N ASP A 75 7.40 2.20 -8.88
CA ASP A 75 7.19 2.17 -10.33
C ASP A 75 5.70 2.11 -10.69
N PHE A 76 4.90 1.33 -9.93
CA PHE A 76 3.46 1.27 -10.12
C PHE A 76 2.76 2.59 -9.78
N GLU A 77 3.10 3.22 -8.66
CA GLU A 77 2.52 4.51 -8.26
C GLU A 77 2.93 5.66 -9.18
N CYS A 78 4.20 5.70 -9.61
CA CYS A 78 4.70 6.63 -10.59
C CYS A 78 4.02 6.41 -11.95
N GLY A 79 3.93 5.17 -12.43
CA GLY A 79 3.29 4.87 -13.70
C GLY A 79 1.81 5.26 -13.75
N ILE A 80 1.06 5.09 -12.66
CA ILE A 80 -0.32 5.60 -12.59
C ILE A 80 -0.35 7.12 -12.66
N ARG A 81 0.55 7.80 -11.94
CA ARG A 81 0.64 9.27 -11.96
C ARG A 81 1.01 9.80 -13.34
N ASP A 82 1.93 9.14 -14.04
CA ASP A 82 2.33 9.54 -15.39
C ASP A 82 1.14 9.45 -16.37
N ILE A 83 0.27 8.44 -16.20
CA ILE A 83 -0.98 8.29 -16.97
C ILE A 83 -1.99 9.37 -16.59
N GLU A 84 -2.09 9.73 -15.30
CA GLU A 84 -2.93 10.85 -14.85
C GLU A 84 -2.47 12.18 -15.46
N ASP A 85 -1.17 12.43 -15.46
CA ASP A 85 -0.58 13.64 -16.02
C ASP A 85 -0.75 13.69 -17.55
N TYR A 86 -0.61 12.54 -18.23
CA TYR A 86 -0.93 12.42 -19.65
C TYR A 86 -2.40 12.77 -19.92
N LEU A 87 -3.34 12.20 -19.18
CA LEU A 87 -4.78 12.49 -19.33
C LEU A 87 -5.14 13.94 -19.03
N ASN A 88 -4.44 14.60 -18.11
CA ASN A 88 -4.64 16.02 -17.83
C ASN A 88 -4.05 16.94 -18.91
N SER A 89 -3.06 16.46 -19.67
CA SER A 89 -2.39 17.24 -20.72
C SER A 89 -3.08 17.16 -22.08
N VAL A 90 -3.82 16.09 -22.34
CA VAL A 90 -4.48 15.81 -23.61
C VAL A 90 -5.95 16.24 -23.53
N GLU A 91 -6.46 16.87 -24.59
CA GLU A 91 -7.89 17.22 -24.68
C GLU A 91 -8.76 15.95 -24.78
N ASP A 92 -9.96 16.02 -24.18
CA ASP A 92 -10.93 14.94 -24.19
C ASP A 92 -11.22 14.46 -25.62
N GLY A 93 -11.02 13.16 -25.88
CA GLY A 93 -11.32 12.52 -27.17
C GLY A 93 -10.16 12.42 -28.15
N LYS A 94 -8.95 12.90 -27.79
CA LYS A 94 -7.73 12.77 -28.61
C LYS A 94 -6.86 11.57 -28.24
N TYR A 95 -7.21 10.84 -27.17
CA TYR A 95 -6.54 9.62 -26.74
C TYR A 95 -7.43 8.39 -26.95
N ASP A 96 -6.82 7.23 -27.17
CA ASP A 96 -7.48 5.93 -27.18
C ASP A 96 -7.49 5.37 -25.75
N LEU A 97 -8.68 5.22 -25.17
CA LEU A 97 -8.84 4.73 -23.79
C LEU A 97 -8.14 3.39 -23.55
N PHE A 98 -8.15 2.47 -24.52
CA PHE A 98 -7.57 1.16 -24.30
C PHE A 98 -6.05 1.20 -24.46
N LYS A 99 -5.56 1.75 -25.57
CA LYS A 99 -4.12 1.74 -25.86
C LYS A 99 -3.32 2.70 -24.99
N ASP A 100 -3.86 3.88 -24.73
CA ASP A 100 -3.11 4.95 -24.06
C ASP A 100 -3.32 4.95 -22.53
N VAL A 101 -4.39 4.31 -22.03
CA VAL A 101 -4.74 4.34 -20.59
C VAL A 101 -4.81 2.94 -19.99
N LEU A 102 -5.72 2.08 -20.46
CA LEU A 102 -6.02 0.81 -19.78
C LEU A 102 -4.92 -0.25 -19.96
N GLU A 103 -4.37 -0.39 -21.16
CA GLU A 103 -3.30 -1.34 -21.46
C GLU A 103 -2.00 -1.00 -20.69
N PRO A 104 -1.55 0.27 -20.61
CA PRO A 104 -0.46 0.65 -19.71
C PRO A 104 -0.72 0.32 -18.23
N ILE A 105 -1.95 0.57 -17.73
CA ILE A 105 -2.33 0.21 -16.35
C ILE A 105 -2.29 -1.31 -16.14
N GLU A 106 -2.74 -2.09 -17.12
CA GLU A 106 -2.74 -3.54 -17.07
C GLU A 106 -1.31 -4.10 -17.11
N ASN A 107 -0.45 -3.57 -17.97
CA ASN A 107 0.97 -3.93 -18.04
C ASN A 107 1.71 -3.63 -16.72
N LEU A 108 1.43 -2.49 -16.09
CA LEU A 108 1.95 -2.16 -14.75
C LEU A 108 1.41 -3.13 -13.69
N SER A 109 0.11 -3.45 -13.75
CA SER A 109 -0.54 -4.37 -12.81
C SER A 109 0.01 -5.79 -12.94
N LEU A 110 0.23 -6.27 -14.17
CA LEU A 110 0.73 -7.63 -14.44
C LEU A 110 2.10 -7.87 -13.81
N LYS A 111 3.05 -6.96 -14.05
CA LYS A 111 4.40 -7.03 -13.46
C LYS A 111 4.33 -7.05 -11.94
N PHE A 112 3.45 -6.22 -11.38
CA PHE A 112 3.22 -6.16 -9.94
C PHE A 112 2.59 -7.45 -9.39
N ASP A 113 1.56 -7.99 -10.05
CA ASP A 113 0.85 -9.21 -9.67
C ASP A 113 1.77 -10.43 -9.70
N GLN A 114 2.63 -10.54 -10.71
CA GLN A 114 3.61 -11.63 -10.84
C GLN A 114 4.61 -11.61 -9.67
N MET A 115 5.16 -10.43 -9.36
CA MET A 115 6.04 -10.24 -8.20
C MET A 115 5.32 -10.64 -6.91
N TRP A 116 4.09 -10.16 -6.71
CA TRP A 116 3.30 -10.45 -5.51
C TRP A 116 2.95 -11.94 -5.38
N ALA A 117 2.65 -12.62 -6.49
CA ALA A 117 2.40 -14.04 -6.53
C ALA A 117 3.63 -14.85 -6.10
N VAL A 118 4.83 -14.48 -6.55
CA VAL A 118 6.08 -15.12 -6.13
C VAL A 118 6.27 -15.01 -4.62
N LEU A 119 6.05 -13.83 -4.03
CA LEU A 119 6.18 -13.65 -2.58
C LEU A 119 5.17 -14.47 -1.78
N LYS A 120 3.94 -14.54 -2.27
CA LYS A 120 2.89 -15.35 -1.63
C LYS A 120 3.27 -16.82 -1.66
N THR A 121 3.81 -17.29 -2.78
CA THR A 121 4.34 -18.66 -2.91
C THR A 121 5.51 -18.89 -1.95
N LEU A 122 6.47 -17.96 -1.86
CA LEU A 122 7.60 -18.04 -0.93
C LEU A 122 7.14 -18.11 0.53
N TYR A 123 6.19 -17.27 0.93
CA TYR A 123 5.63 -17.28 2.28
C TYR A 123 4.96 -18.63 2.63
N LEU A 124 4.24 -19.23 1.67
CA LEU A 124 3.55 -20.50 1.88
C LEU A 124 4.49 -21.72 1.80
N ALA A 125 5.51 -21.67 0.95
CA ALA A 125 6.43 -22.77 0.72
C ALA A 125 7.56 -22.81 1.76
N ASP A 126 8.15 -21.65 2.09
CA ASP A 126 9.27 -21.55 3.01
C ASP A 126 9.25 -20.24 3.82
N MET A 127 8.73 -20.34 5.05
CA MET A 127 8.69 -19.22 6.00
C MET A 127 10.08 -18.77 6.48
N SER A 128 11.15 -19.53 6.25
CA SER A 128 12.51 -19.08 6.56
C SER A 128 13.00 -18.04 5.56
N VAL A 129 12.67 -18.22 4.29
CA VAL A 129 12.98 -17.30 3.18
C VAL A 129 12.02 -16.11 3.15
N MET A 130 10.76 -16.29 3.56
CA MET A 130 9.79 -15.19 3.64
C MET A 130 9.00 -15.24 4.95
N PRO A 131 9.57 -14.72 6.05
CA PRO A 131 8.90 -14.71 7.36
C PRO A 131 7.62 -13.86 7.37
N ALA A 132 6.63 -14.28 8.15
CA ALA A 132 5.36 -13.57 8.33
C ALA A 132 5.52 -12.08 8.68
N ARG A 133 6.53 -11.75 9.50
CA ARG A 133 6.82 -10.36 9.92
C ARG A 133 7.18 -9.43 8.75
N ILE A 134 7.71 -9.98 7.66
CA ILE A 134 8.10 -9.27 6.44
C ILE A 134 6.97 -9.32 5.41
N TYR A 135 6.40 -10.51 5.21
CA TYR A 135 5.33 -10.73 4.25
C TYR A 135 4.09 -9.88 4.51
N TYR A 136 3.58 -9.84 5.74
CA TYR A 136 2.30 -9.15 6.03
C TYR A 136 2.34 -7.63 5.74
N PRO A 137 3.37 -6.87 6.15
CA PRO A 137 3.51 -5.47 5.75
C PRO A 137 3.47 -5.28 4.23
N ILE A 138 4.24 -6.08 3.49
CA ILE A 138 4.31 -6.02 2.03
C ILE A 138 2.96 -6.36 1.40
N HIS A 139 2.31 -7.44 1.86
CA HIS A 139 1.00 -7.86 1.39
C HIS A 139 -0.07 -6.78 1.61
N ASN A 140 -0.09 -6.15 2.78
CA ASN A 140 -1.04 -5.06 3.05
C ASN A 140 -0.77 -3.86 2.13
N LYS A 141 0.50 -3.53 1.89
CA LYS A 141 0.89 -2.47 0.95
C LYS A 141 0.48 -2.82 -0.48
N ALA A 142 0.66 -4.07 -0.91
CA ALA A 142 0.18 -4.61 -2.20
C ALA A 142 -1.32 -4.41 -2.40
N CYS A 143 -2.12 -4.85 -1.43
CA CYS A 143 -3.56 -4.64 -1.47
C CYS A 143 -3.93 -3.16 -1.57
N MET A 144 -3.23 -2.28 -0.85
CA MET A 144 -3.49 -0.83 -0.91
C MET A 144 -3.08 -0.23 -2.26
N SER A 145 -1.87 -0.51 -2.75
CA SER A 145 -1.38 -0.02 -4.03
C SER A 145 -2.26 -0.49 -5.18
N HIS A 146 -2.74 -1.74 -5.20
CA HIS A 146 -3.69 -2.19 -6.24
C HIS A 146 -4.98 -1.38 -6.33
N THR A 147 -5.43 -0.78 -5.22
CA THR A 147 -6.66 0.02 -5.21
C THR A 147 -6.44 1.45 -5.73
N THR A 148 -5.19 1.91 -5.87
CA THR A 148 -4.91 3.31 -6.25
C THR A 148 -5.43 3.65 -7.64
N LYS A 149 -5.31 2.73 -8.60
CA LYS A 149 -5.85 2.91 -9.97
C LYS A 149 -7.35 3.20 -10.02
N TYR A 150 -8.13 2.73 -9.04
CA TYR A 150 -9.56 2.99 -8.96
C TYR A 150 -9.92 4.25 -8.17
N ASN A 151 -8.95 4.91 -7.55
CA ASN A 151 -9.13 6.18 -6.84
C ASN A 151 -8.76 7.40 -7.71
N SER A 152 -8.30 7.16 -8.94
CA SER A 152 -7.89 8.20 -9.86
C SER A 152 -9.11 8.86 -10.52
N LYS A 153 -9.26 10.17 -10.34
CA LYS A 153 -10.35 10.94 -10.94
C LYS A 153 -10.20 11.08 -12.47
N PRO A 154 -9.02 11.42 -13.03
CA PRO A 154 -8.84 11.50 -14.49
C PRO A 154 -9.20 10.20 -15.21
N ILE A 155 -8.72 9.06 -14.68
CA ILE A 155 -8.99 7.73 -15.26
C ILE A 155 -10.48 7.39 -15.16
N TYR A 156 -11.13 7.73 -14.05
CA TYR A 156 -12.58 7.52 -13.88
C TYR A 156 -13.41 8.34 -14.88
N GLU A 157 -13.09 9.62 -15.06
CA GLU A 157 -13.79 10.49 -16.01
C GLU A 157 -13.55 10.04 -17.47
N ALA A 158 -12.33 9.61 -17.79
CA ALA A 158 -12.00 9.01 -19.08
C ALA A 158 -12.88 7.79 -19.38
N CYS A 159 -13.02 6.88 -18.41
CA CYS A 159 -13.92 5.73 -18.51
C CYS A 159 -15.39 6.13 -18.66
N LYS A 160 -15.84 7.20 -17.98
CA LYS A 160 -17.24 7.66 -18.01
C LYS A 160 -17.62 8.32 -19.33
N LYS A 161 -16.68 8.99 -19.99
CA LYS A 161 -16.86 9.64 -21.31
C LYS A 161 -16.71 8.66 -22.48
N ALA A 162 -16.26 7.44 -22.22
CA ALA A 162 -16.04 6.43 -23.25
C ALA A 162 -17.34 6.04 -23.96
N ASP A 163 -17.29 5.94 -25.27
CA ASP A 163 -18.42 5.48 -26.09
C ASP A 163 -18.51 3.95 -26.06
N LEU A 164 -19.37 3.43 -25.19
CA LEU A 164 -19.55 1.99 -24.97
C LEU A 164 -20.03 1.24 -26.22
N SER A 165 -20.61 1.94 -27.20
CA SER A 165 -21.14 1.32 -28.42
C SER A 165 -20.05 0.84 -29.39
N LYS A 166 -18.83 1.35 -29.25
CA LYS A 166 -17.67 1.02 -30.10
C LYS A 166 -16.78 -0.09 -29.53
N LEU A 167 -17.11 -0.59 -28.35
CA LEU A 167 -16.27 -1.51 -27.58
C LEU A 167 -16.81 -2.94 -27.66
N THR A 168 -15.93 -3.92 -27.52
CA THR A 168 -16.33 -5.34 -27.37
C THR A 168 -16.97 -5.57 -26.00
N GLU A 169 -17.68 -6.69 -25.83
CA GLU A 169 -18.32 -7.03 -24.56
C GLU A 169 -17.33 -7.07 -23.39
N GLU A 170 -16.13 -7.63 -23.63
CA GLU A 170 -15.06 -7.72 -22.62
C GLU A 170 -14.53 -6.34 -22.25
N GLN A 171 -14.32 -5.48 -23.25
CA GLN A 171 -13.89 -4.10 -23.06
C GLN A 171 -14.91 -3.30 -22.27
N VAL A 172 -16.21 -3.46 -22.58
CA VAL A 172 -17.30 -2.86 -21.82
C VAL A 172 -17.30 -3.35 -20.37
N ALA A 173 -17.05 -4.64 -20.12
CA ALA A 173 -16.95 -5.18 -18.77
C ALA A 173 -15.79 -4.55 -17.98
N VAL A 174 -14.63 -4.35 -18.61
CA VAL A 174 -13.47 -3.67 -17.99
C VAL A 174 -13.81 -2.22 -17.65
N VAL A 175 -14.34 -1.45 -18.59
CA VAL A 175 -14.73 -0.05 -18.36
C VAL A 175 -15.76 0.05 -17.24
N ASN A 176 -16.78 -0.82 -17.25
CA ASN A 176 -17.79 -0.87 -16.19
C ASN A 176 -17.21 -1.20 -14.82
N LYS A 177 -16.17 -2.04 -14.75
CA LYS A 177 -15.45 -2.31 -13.50
C LYS A 177 -14.82 -1.04 -12.95
N PHE A 178 -14.09 -0.29 -13.78
CA PHE A 178 -13.48 0.99 -13.36
C PHE A 178 -14.53 2.01 -12.91
N ILE A 179 -15.65 2.14 -13.63
CA ILE A 179 -16.74 3.04 -13.25
C ILE A 179 -17.35 2.63 -11.90
N LYS A 180 -17.65 1.34 -11.71
CA LYS A 180 -18.25 0.83 -10.46
C LYS A 180 -17.32 1.01 -9.27
N GLU A 181 -16.05 0.64 -9.41
CA GLU A 181 -15.04 0.80 -8.35
C GLU A 181 -14.83 2.28 -8.00
N GLY A 182 -14.78 3.17 -9.00
CA GLY A 182 -14.69 4.61 -8.77
C GLY A 182 -15.89 5.17 -7.98
N LYS A 183 -17.10 4.71 -8.30
CA LYS A 183 -18.32 5.08 -7.56
C LYS A 183 -18.30 4.58 -6.12
N LEU A 184 -17.89 3.32 -5.90
CA LEU A 184 -17.74 2.74 -4.56
C LEU A 184 -16.66 3.44 -3.73
N ASN A 185 -15.64 3.99 -4.39
CA ASN A 185 -14.61 4.82 -3.76
C ASN A 185 -15.05 6.27 -3.51
N GLY A 186 -16.26 6.65 -3.94
CA GLY A 186 -16.84 7.96 -3.65
C GLY A 186 -16.40 9.07 -4.61
N LEU A 187 -15.88 8.74 -5.81
CA LEU A 187 -15.41 9.75 -6.77
C LEU A 187 -16.52 10.66 -7.32
N GLU A 188 -17.79 10.24 -7.23
CA GLU A 188 -18.97 11.00 -7.69
C GLU A 188 -19.65 11.79 -6.56
N LEU A 189 -19.13 11.74 -5.33
CA LEU A 189 -19.74 12.42 -4.19
C LEU A 189 -19.51 13.94 -4.22
N SER A 190 -20.51 14.69 -3.75
CA SER A 190 -20.37 16.13 -3.50
C SER A 190 -19.41 16.40 -2.33
N GLU A 191 -18.78 17.57 -2.28
CA GLU A 191 -17.73 17.90 -1.30
C GLU A 191 -18.13 17.61 0.16
N LYS A 192 -19.37 17.95 0.55
CA LYS A 192 -19.88 17.69 1.91
C LYS A 192 -19.99 16.20 2.21
N LEU A 193 -20.45 15.41 1.24
CA LEU A 193 -20.61 13.96 1.38
C LEU A 193 -19.25 13.25 1.31
N ASP A 194 -18.33 13.73 0.47
CA ASP A 194 -16.96 13.21 0.36
C ASP A 194 -16.20 13.36 1.68
N TYR A 195 -16.31 14.51 2.35
CA TYR A 195 -15.71 14.71 3.67
C TYR A 195 -16.25 13.70 4.71
N SER A 196 -17.57 13.53 4.76
CA SER A 196 -18.22 12.57 5.66
C SER A 196 -17.82 11.13 5.33
N PHE A 197 -17.78 10.78 4.04
CA PHE A 197 -17.37 9.47 3.55
C PHE A 197 -15.93 9.14 3.94
N LYS A 198 -14.98 10.05 3.68
CA LYS A 198 -13.56 9.89 4.07
C LYS A 198 -13.40 9.76 5.59
N ALA A 199 -14.09 10.60 6.36
CA ALA A 199 -14.07 10.52 7.82
C ALA A 199 -14.60 9.17 8.34
N ASN A 200 -15.69 8.67 7.76
CA ASN A 200 -16.28 7.39 8.12
C ASN A 200 -15.39 6.21 7.68
N LYS A 201 -14.82 6.24 6.47
CA LYS A 201 -13.83 5.26 5.98
C LYS A 201 -12.63 5.18 6.93
N GLN A 202 -12.12 6.32 7.39
CA GLN A 202 -11.03 6.37 8.37
C GLN A 202 -11.45 5.80 9.74
N LYS A 203 -12.64 6.15 10.26
CA LYS A 203 -13.17 5.59 11.51
C LYS A 203 -13.32 4.06 11.44
N CYS A 204 -13.84 3.53 10.34
CA CYS A 204 -13.96 2.09 10.12
C CYS A 204 -12.59 1.41 10.09
N SER A 205 -11.62 1.96 9.35
CA SER A 205 -10.25 1.45 9.31
C SER A 205 -9.59 1.45 10.70
N ALA A 206 -9.78 2.52 11.48
CA ALA A 206 -9.26 2.60 12.85
C ALA A 206 -9.87 1.54 13.78
N LYS A 207 -11.20 1.34 13.70
CA LYS A 207 -11.89 0.28 14.46
C LYS A 207 -11.43 -1.12 14.06
N GLN A 208 -11.22 -1.36 12.77
CA GLN A 208 -10.72 -2.64 12.26
C GLN A 208 -9.30 -2.93 12.79
N LYS A 209 -8.40 -1.93 12.75
CA LYS A 209 -7.04 -2.05 13.32
C LYS A 209 -7.09 -2.32 14.83
N TYR A 210 -7.91 -1.57 15.56
CA TYR A 210 -8.10 -1.76 17.00
C TYR A 210 -8.61 -3.17 17.33
N PHE A 211 -9.60 -3.66 16.58
CA PHE A 211 -10.12 -5.01 16.75
C PHE A 211 -9.07 -6.09 16.48
N LYS A 212 -8.27 -5.93 15.41
CA LYS A 212 -7.16 -6.84 15.09
C LYS A 212 -6.14 -6.92 16.24
N ILE A 213 -5.72 -5.78 16.77
CA ILE A 213 -4.80 -5.72 17.93
C ILE A 213 -5.40 -6.45 19.14
N ARG A 214 -6.69 -6.21 19.43
CA ARG A 214 -7.36 -6.89 20.55
C ARG A 214 -7.42 -8.40 20.39
N LEU A 215 -7.62 -8.89 19.17
CA LEU A 215 -7.58 -10.32 18.88
C LEU A 215 -6.17 -10.87 19.12
N GLU A 216 -5.14 -10.23 18.60
CA GLU A 216 -3.74 -10.66 18.78
C GLU A 216 -3.35 -10.74 20.27
N VAL A 217 -3.70 -9.72 21.07
CA VAL A 217 -3.45 -9.72 22.52
C VAL A 217 -4.15 -10.89 23.22
N ARG A 218 -5.42 -11.16 22.89
CA ARG A 218 -6.16 -12.28 23.49
C ARG A 218 -5.61 -13.63 23.06
N PHE A 219 -5.26 -13.80 21.79
CA PHE A 219 -4.63 -15.03 21.30
C PHE A 219 -3.31 -15.28 22.02
N ASN A 220 -2.44 -14.27 22.13
CA ASN A 220 -1.16 -14.40 22.84
C ASN A 220 -1.35 -14.74 24.33
N TYR A 221 -2.34 -14.11 25.00
CA TYR A 221 -2.66 -14.45 26.38
C TYR A 221 -3.14 -15.89 26.54
N LEU A 222 -3.97 -16.39 25.62
CA LEU A 222 -4.42 -17.79 25.61
C LEU A 222 -3.23 -18.75 25.40
N TYR A 223 -2.33 -18.45 24.46
CA TYR A 223 -1.11 -19.24 24.24
C TYR A 223 -0.21 -19.30 25.48
N CYS A 224 0.00 -18.16 26.16
CA CYS A 224 0.75 -18.12 27.42
C CYS A 224 0.07 -18.93 28.54
N LEU A 225 -1.26 -18.88 28.65
CA LEU A 225 -2.00 -19.67 29.63
C LEU A 225 -1.93 -21.18 29.35
N LEU A 226 -1.98 -21.58 28.07
CA LEU A 226 -1.83 -22.97 27.67
C LEU A 226 -0.41 -23.47 27.94
N GLN A 227 0.63 -22.73 27.53
CA GLN A 227 2.03 -23.10 27.82
C GLN A 227 2.34 -23.12 29.32
N GLY A 228 1.83 -22.15 30.09
CA GLY A 228 1.99 -22.12 31.55
C GLY A 228 1.27 -23.27 32.28
N ARG A 229 0.16 -23.77 31.72
CA ARG A 229 -0.51 -24.98 32.23
C ARG A 229 0.25 -26.26 31.88
N TYR A 230 0.84 -26.36 30.69
CA TYR A 230 1.72 -27.47 30.32
C TYR A 230 2.99 -27.53 31.18
N PHE A 231 3.59 -26.37 31.51
CA PHE A 231 4.76 -26.30 32.40
C PHE A 231 4.44 -26.71 33.85
N ARG A 232 3.24 -26.39 34.36
CA ARG A 232 2.79 -26.87 35.69
C ARG A 232 2.47 -28.36 35.73
N PHE A 233 2.17 -29.00 34.59
CA PHE A 233 1.95 -30.44 34.51
C PHE A 233 3.27 -31.23 34.44
N PHE A 234 4.34 -30.66 33.86
CA PHE A 234 5.62 -31.34 33.75
C PHE A 234 6.54 -31.23 34.98
N PHE A 235 6.32 -30.25 35.87
CA PHE A 235 7.08 -30.07 37.12
C PHE A 235 6.37 -30.63 38.37
N ARG A 236 5.41 -31.53 38.18
CA ARG A 236 4.70 -32.22 39.25
C ARG A 236 4.80 -33.74 39.05
N VAL A 237 6.04 -34.23 38.96
CA VAL A 237 6.44 -35.63 39.13
C VAL A 237 7.61 -35.65 40.11
#